data_AF-A0A523TLD8-F1
#
_entry.id   AF-A0A523TLD8-F1
#
_cell.length_a   1.000
_cell.length_b   1.000
_cell.length_c   1.000
_cell.angle_alpha   90.00
_cell.angle_beta   90.00
_cell.angle_gamma   90.00
#
_symmetry.space_group_name_H-M   'P 1'
#
loop_
_entity.id
_entity.type
_entity.pdbx_description
1 polymer ?
#
loop_
_entity_poly.entity_id
_entity_poly.type
_entity_poly.pdbx_seq_one_letter_code
_entity_poly.pdbx_strand_id
1 'polypeptide(L)'
;MRGTARRLLELSIPFTGRIAFSMLLGALTVAAGIGLLTTSAYLIARAALHPSIAELQVAIVGVRFFGITRGLFRYLERLQTHDTAFRLLARLRVWFYEHLEPLAPARLMTQRSGDLLSRIVADIETLQHFFLRVIVPPGVAIAMVSAVTFFMSRFDIWLSVQLLFFLFFAGLAIPFLTNRMARPFSEKEVELRSDLNAALVDGVQGNADILAFE
;
A
#
# COMPACT_ATOMS: atom_id res chain seq x y z
N MET A 1 -9.72 15.77 12.01
CA MET A 1 -8.83 14.90 11.18
C MET A 1 -7.34 14.96 11.55
N ARG A 2 -6.72 16.14 11.76
CA ARG A 2 -5.27 16.24 12.09
C ARG A 2 -4.86 15.51 13.39
N GLY A 3 -5.73 15.44 14.40
CA GLY A 3 -5.45 14.74 15.66
C GLY A 3 -5.46 13.21 15.56
N THR A 4 -6.29 12.64 14.67
CA THR A 4 -6.42 11.19 14.50
C THR A 4 -5.21 10.60 13.79
N ALA A 5 -4.75 11.24 12.71
CA ALA A 5 -3.56 10.79 11.97
C ALA A 5 -2.29 10.83 12.84
N ARG A 6 -2.15 11.86 13.68
CA ARG A 6 -1.02 11.98 14.62
C ARG A 6 -1.05 10.88 15.68
N ARG A 7 -2.20 10.56 16.26
CA ARG A 7 -2.36 9.44 17.21
C ARG A 7 -2.05 8.09 16.57
N LEU A 8 -2.45 7.87 15.32
CA LEU A 8 -2.13 6.65 14.57
C LEU A 8 -0.63 6.53 14.30
N LEU A 9 0.04 7.65 13.96
CA LEU A 9 1.50 7.68 13.83
C LEU A 9 2.21 7.44 15.17
N GLU A 10 1.68 7.97 16.27
CA GLU A 10 2.21 7.73 17.62
C GLU A 10 2.09 6.25 18.05
N LEU A 11 1.01 5.57 17.68
CA LEU A 11 0.85 4.11 17.85
C LEU A 11 1.84 3.28 17.01
N SER A 12 2.43 3.88 15.98
CA SER A 12 3.39 3.25 15.07
C SER A 12 4.84 3.30 15.59
N ILE A 13 5.13 4.21 16.54
CA ILE A 13 6.46 4.46 17.12
C ILE A 13 7.20 3.18 17.58
N PRO A 14 6.58 2.22 18.31
CA PRO A 14 7.28 1.02 18.76
C PRO A 14 7.69 0.08 17.62
N PHE A 15 7.19 0.28 16.40
CA PHE A 15 7.49 -0.54 15.22
C PHE A 15 8.43 0.17 14.23
N THR A 16 8.94 1.36 14.54
CA THR A 16 9.79 2.18 13.64
C THR A 16 10.97 1.42 13.06
N GLY A 17 11.74 0.68 13.87
CA GLY A 17 12.87 -0.13 13.37
C GLY A 17 12.43 -1.22 12.37
N ARG A 18 11.25 -1.82 12.60
CA ARG A 18 10.69 -2.85 11.72
C ARG A 18 10.17 -2.26 10.41
N ILE A 19 9.56 -1.09 10.48
CA ILE A 19 9.10 -0.31 9.32
C ILE A 19 10.31 0.12 8.49
N ALA A 20 11.36 0.63 9.12
CA ALA A 20 12.60 1.00 8.43
C ALA A 20 13.24 -0.21 7.74
N PHE A 21 13.25 -1.38 8.39
CA PHE A 21 13.74 -2.61 7.78
C PHE A 21 12.87 -3.07 6.60
N SER A 22 11.52 -2.99 6.72
CA SER A 22 10.61 -3.21 5.58
C SER A 22 10.90 -2.26 4.42
N MET A 23 11.11 -0.96 4.70
CA MET A 23 11.46 0.03 3.68
C MET A 23 12.81 -0.26 3.03
N LEU A 24 13.80 -0.72 3.79
CA LEU A 24 15.09 -1.15 3.24
C LEU A 24 14.93 -2.33 2.28
N LEU A 25 14.17 -3.37 2.68
CA LEU A 25 13.88 -4.52 1.81
C LEU A 25 13.10 -4.13 0.56
N GLY A 26 12.14 -3.22 0.68
CA GLY A 26 11.42 -2.64 -0.46
C GLY A 26 12.36 -1.85 -1.38
N ALA A 27 13.25 -1.04 -0.83
CA ALA A 27 14.25 -0.29 -1.61
C ALA A 27 15.21 -1.24 -2.34
N LEU A 28 15.70 -2.29 -1.68
CA LEU A 28 16.53 -3.33 -2.30
C LEU A 28 15.78 -4.08 -3.41
N THR A 29 14.48 -4.32 -3.24
CA THR A 29 13.63 -4.91 -4.29
C THR A 29 13.55 -4.02 -5.52
N VAL A 30 13.37 -2.71 -5.33
CA VAL A 30 13.33 -1.74 -6.43
C VAL A 30 14.71 -1.62 -7.09
N ALA A 31 15.78 -1.52 -6.30
CA ALA A 31 17.16 -1.46 -6.79
C ALA A 31 17.52 -2.70 -7.62
N ALA A 32 17.16 -3.90 -7.17
CA ALA A 32 17.32 -5.12 -7.95
C ALA A 32 16.48 -5.10 -9.24
N GLY A 33 15.29 -4.50 -9.21
CA GLY A 33 14.49 -4.26 -10.41
C GLY A 33 15.16 -3.32 -11.42
N ILE A 34 15.76 -2.22 -10.95
CA ILE A 34 16.54 -1.29 -11.80
C ILE A 34 17.75 -2.02 -12.38
N GLY A 35 18.47 -2.79 -11.56
CA GLY A 35 19.62 -3.59 -12.01
C GLY A 35 19.21 -4.62 -13.08
N LEU A 36 18.08 -5.30 -12.88
CA LEU A 36 17.53 -6.25 -13.85
C LEU A 36 17.22 -5.57 -15.20
N LEU A 37 16.51 -4.43 -15.18
CA LEU A 37 16.14 -3.71 -16.40
C LEU A 37 17.37 -3.15 -17.11
N THR A 38 18.30 -2.58 -16.37
CA THR A 38 19.54 -1.98 -16.91
C THR A 38 20.44 -3.06 -17.54
N THR A 39 20.66 -4.18 -16.84
CA THR A 39 21.45 -5.29 -17.39
C THR A 39 20.78 -5.96 -18.58
N SER A 40 19.45 -6.07 -18.58
CA SER A 40 18.69 -6.59 -19.72
C SER A 40 18.80 -5.67 -20.93
N ALA A 41 18.65 -4.35 -20.75
CA ALA A 41 18.81 -3.38 -21.82
C ALA A 41 20.24 -3.40 -22.41
N TYR A 42 21.26 -3.46 -21.56
CA TYR A 42 22.65 -3.61 -21.99
C TYR A 42 22.87 -4.91 -22.78
N LEU A 43 22.35 -6.03 -22.28
CA LEU A 43 22.46 -7.34 -22.95
C LEU A 43 21.85 -7.29 -24.36
N ILE A 44 20.64 -6.74 -24.50
CA ILE A 44 19.94 -6.62 -25.78
C ILE A 44 20.72 -5.71 -26.74
N ALA A 45 21.14 -4.53 -26.27
CA ALA A 45 21.88 -3.57 -27.08
C ALA A 45 23.23 -4.13 -27.56
N ARG A 46 23.95 -4.86 -26.69
CA ARG A 46 25.22 -5.50 -27.07
C ARG A 46 25.02 -6.71 -27.97
N ALA A 47 24.01 -7.53 -27.72
CA ALA A 47 23.73 -8.70 -28.56
C ALA A 47 23.43 -8.31 -30.01
N ALA A 48 22.83 -7.14 -30.25
CA ALA A 48 22.59 -6.61 -31.59
C ALA A 48 23.88 -6.35 -32.40
N LEU A 49 25.03 -6.21 -31.74
CA LEU A 49 26.33 -6.08 -32.40
C LEU A 49 26.97 -7.44 -32.73
N HIS A 50 26.27 -8.55 -32.47
CA HIS A 50 26.75 -9.93 -32.66
C HIS A 50 28.14 -10.23 -32.06
N PRO A 51 28.44 -9.84 -30.80
CA PRO A 51 29.70 -10.20 -30.15
C PRO A 51 29.73 -11.69 -29.79
N SER A 52 30.89 -12.16 -29.35
CA SER A 52 31.01 -13.52 -28.83
C SER A 52 30.13 -13.73 -27.59
N ILE A 53 29.59 -14.93 -27.39
CA ILE A 53 28.75 -15.25 -26.21
C ILE A 53 29.54 -15.04 -24.91
N ALA A 54 30.86 -15.26 -24.93
CA ALA A 54 31.75 -15.06 -23.80
C ALA A 54 31.66 -13.62 -23.23
N GLU A 55 31.56 -12.61 -24.08
CA GLU A 55 31.41 -11.21 -23.66
C GLU A 55 30.04 -10.90 -23.04
N LEU A 56 29.01 -11.67 -23.40
CA LEU A 56 27.65 -11.51 -22.88
C LEU A 56 27.41 -12.27 -21.57
N GLN A 57 28.29 -13.22 -21.20
CA GLN A 57 28.08 -14.08 -20.04
C GLN A 57 27.86 -13.30 -18.75
N VAL A 58 28.64 -12.24 -18.51
CA VAL A 58 28.51 -11.40 -17.31
C VAL A 58 27.12 -10.75 -17.24
N ALA A 59 26.62 -10.24 -18.36
CA ALA A 59 25.29 -9.65 -18.42
C ALA A 59 24.19 -10.70 -18.23
N ILE A 60 24.32 -11.89 -18.81
CA ILE A 60 23.37 -13.01 -18.63
C ILE A 60 23.29 -13.43 -17.15
N VAL A 61 24.44 -13.60 -16.50
CA VAL A 61 24.50 -13.93 -15.07
C VAL A 61 23.93 -12.77 -14.23
N GLY A 62 24.22 -11.52 -14.61
CA GLY A 62 23.65 -10.32 -13.99
C GLY A 62 22.12 -10.29 -14.02
N VAL A 63 21.50 -10.56 -15.18
CA VAL A 63 20.04 -10.64 -15.30
C VAL A 63 19.47 -11.69 -14.34
N ARG A 64 20.07 -12.89 -14.28
CA ARG A 64 19.63 -13.95 -13.37
C ARG A 64 19.79 -13.55 -11.91
N PHE A 65 20.93 -12.99 -11.54
CA PHE A 65 21.22 -12.52 -10.19
C PHE A 65 20.21 -11.47 -9.73
N PHE A 66 19.97 -10.43 -10.53
CA PHE A 66 19.00 -9.39 -10.20
C PHE A 66 17.56 -9.90 -10.18
N GLY A 67 17.21 -10.84 -11.07
CA GLY A 67 15.91 -11.50 -11.07
C GLY A 67 15.62 -12.26 -9.78
N ILE A 68 16.55 -13.11 -9.34
CA ILE A 68 16.43 -13.91 -8.11
C ILE A 68 16.42 -13.00 -6.88
N THR A 69 17.39 -12.08 -6.80
CA THR A 69 17.54 -11.14 -5.67
C THR A 69 16.31 -10.24 -5.51
N ARG A 70 15.71 -9.77 -6.61
CA ARG A 70 14.45 -9.03 -6.60
C ARG A 70 13.30 -9.86 -6.01
N GLY A 71 13.21 -11.13 -6.38
CA GLY A 71 12.20 -12.05 -5.84
C GLY A 71 12.39 -12.29 -4.33
N LEU A 72 13.63 -12.54 -3.92
CA LEU A 72 14.02 -12.75 -2.53
C LEU A 72 13.67 -11.53 -1.66
N PHE A 73 14.14 -10.34 -2.02
CA PHE A 73 13.86 -9.14 -1.23
C PHE A 73 12.38 -8.79 -1.20
N ARG A 74 11.65 -9.01 -2.30
CA ARG A 74 10.19 -8.81 -2.32
C ARG A 74 9.48 -9.75 -1.36
N TYR A 75 9.92 -11.01 -1.28
CA TYR A 75 9.35 -11.97 -0.35
C TYR A 75 9.62 -11.57 1.10
N LEU A 76 10.86 -11.22 1.42
CA LEU A 76 11.26 -10.78 2.76
C LEU A 76 10.55 -9.48 3.16
N GLU A 77 10.44 -8.52 2.24
CA GLU A 77 9.68 -7.27 2.43
C GLU A 77 8.23 -7.59 2.82
N ARG A 78 7.55 -8.44 2.03
CA ARG A 78 6.16 -8.82 2.30
C ARG A 78 6.03 -9.52 3.64
N LEU A 79 6.90 -10.49 3.93
CA LEU A 79 6.88 -11.22 5.20
C LEU A 79 7.02 -10.28 6.40
N GLN A 80 8.02 -9.40 6.37
CA GLN A 80 8.28 -8.46 7.45
C GLN A 80 7.14 -7.44 7.62
N THR A 81 6.60 -6.95 6.52
CA THR A 81 5.55 -5.93 6.53
C THR A 81 4.23 -6.52 7.04
N HIS A 82 3.88 -7.74 6.63
CA HIS A 82 2.71 -8.45 7.16
C HIS A 82 2.87 -8.83 8.63
N ASP A 83 4.01 -9.36 9.06
CA ASP A 83 4.24 -9.68 10.48
C ASP A 83 4.14 -8.42 11.36
N THR A 84 4.67 -7.29 10.89
CA THR A 84 4.54 -6.00 11.59
C THR A 84 3.08 -5.56 11.68
N ALA A 85 2.32 -5.69 10.59
CA ALA A 85 0.92 -5.31 10.55
C ALA A 85 0.05 -6.19 11.48
N PHE A 86 0.29 -7.51 11.53
CA PHE A 86 -0.42 -8.43 12.42
C PHE A 86 -0.11 -8.18 13.89
N ARG A 87 1.15 -7.89 14.24
CA ARG A 87 1.52 -7.54 15.63
C ARG A 87 0.86 -6.25 16.10
N LEU A 88 0.80 -5.25 15.24
CA LEU A 88 0.09 -4.02 15.55
C LEU A 88 -1.40 -4.29 15.77
N LEU A 89 -2.02 -5.06 14.87
CA LEU A 89 -3.43 -5.42 14.95
C LEU A 89 -3.75 -6.21 16.23
N ALA A 90 -2.89 -7.15 16.63
CA ALA A 90 -3.01 -7.86 17.89
C ALA A 90 -2.97 -6.91 19.10
N ARG A 91 -2.01 -5.97 19.11
CA ARG A 91 -1.88 -4.98 20.19
C ARG A 91 -3.08 -4.03 20.27
N LEU A 92 -3.59 -3.59 19.12
CA LEU A 92 -4.77 -2.73 19.06
C LEU A 92 -6.02 -3.45 19.55
N ARG A 93 -6.19 -4.74 19.20
CA ARG A 93 -7.29 -5.56 19.71
C ARG A 93 -7.22 -5.68 21.25
N VAL A 94 -6.06 -6.03 21.80
CA VAL A 94 -5.89 -6.13 23.28
C VAL A 94 -6.18 -4.80 23.97
N TRP A 95 -5.56 -3.70 23.50
CA TRP A 95 -5.79 -2.37 24.05
C TRP A 95 -7.28 -1.99 24.01
N PHE A 96 -7.96 -2.29 22.92
CA PHE A 96 -9.39 -2.01 22.79
C PHE A 96 -10.23 -2.82 23.78
N TYR A 97 -9.99 -4.12 23.91
CA TYR A 97 -10.71 -4.97 24.88
C TYR A 97 -10.51 -4.49 26.32
N GLU A 98 -9.27 -4.17 26.72
CA GLU A 98 -8.95 -3.65 28.06
C GLU A 98 -9.68 -2.34 28.39
N HIS A 99 -9.97 -1.49 27.39
CA HIS A 99 -10.71 -0.24 27.59
C HIS A 99 -12.23 -0.43 27.47
N LEU A 100 -12.70 -1.48 26.81
CA LEU A 100 -14.12 -1.79 26.65
C LEU A 100 -14.68 -2.57 27.84
N GLU A 101 -13.92 -3.51 28.40
CA GLU A 101 -14.33 -4.36 29.52
C GLU A 101 -14.88 -3.57 30.72
N PRO A 102 -14.26 -2.46 31.19
CA PRO A 102 -14.75 -1.69 32.34
C PRO A 102 -16.06 -0.93 32.08
N LEU A 103 -16.50 -0.82 30.83
CA LEU A 103 -17.71 -0.09 30.44
C LEU A 103 -18.96 -1.00 30.41
N ALA A 104 -18.78 -2.31 30.54
CA ALA A 104 -19.86 -3.29 30.68
C ALA A 104 -20.33 -3.41 32.16
N PRO A 105 -21.63 -3.60 32.46
CA PRO A 105 -22.77 -3.80 31.55
C PRO A 105 -23.60 -2.54 31.28
N ALA A 106 -23.54 -1.52 32.16
CA ALA A 106 -24.55 -0.48 32.25
C ALA A 106 -24.61 0.50 31.06
N ARG A 107 -23.53 0.67 30.29
CA ARG A 107 -23.49 1.58 29.12
C ARG A 107 -23.62 0.88 27.76
N LEU A 108 -23.68 -0.45 27.74
CA LEU A 108 -23.75 -1.27 26.52
C LEU A 108 -25.14 -1.89 26.29
N MET A 109 -26.14 -1.62 27.14
CA MET A 109 -27.49 -2.17 27.01
C MET A 109 -28.35 -1.49 25.92
N THR A 110 -28.02 -0.27 25.50
CA THR A 110 -28.78 0.49 24.48
C THR A 110 -28.33 0.22 23.04
N GLN A 111 -27.20 -0.45 22.84
CA GLN A 111 -26.73 -0.89 21.52
C GLN A 111 -26.55 -2.41 21.56
N ARG A 112 -26.87 -3.12 20.47
CA ARG A 112 -26.57 -4.57 20.38
C ARG A 112 -25.06 -4.74 20.54
N SER A 113 -24.61 -5.12 21.74
CA SER A 113 -23.21 -5.14 22.16
C SER A 113 -22.29 -5.94 21.22
N GLY A 114 -22.84 -6.96 20.56
CA GLY A 114 -22.15 -7.70 19.50
C GLY A 114 -21.90 -6.91 18.21
N ASP A 115 -22.84 -6.04 17.79
CA ASP A 115 -22.72 -5.24 16.56
C ASP A 115 -21.67 -4.12 16.72
N LEU A 116 -21.65 -3.44 17.88
CA LEU A 116 -20.61 -2.47 18.23
C LEU A 116 -19.21 -3.10 18.19
N LEU A 117 -19.05 -4.26 18.81
CA LEU A 117 -17.79 -4.99 18.83
C LEU A 117 -17.35 -5.39 17.41
N SER A 118 -18.25 -5.94 16.61
CA SER A 118 -17.97 -6.33 15.22
C SER A 118 -17.55 -5.14 14.36
N ARG A 119 -18.22 -3.99 14.48
CA ARG A 119 -17.85 -2.78 13.74
C ARG A 119 -16.47 -2.27 14.12
N ILE A 120 -16.14 -2.24 15.41
CA ILE A 120 -14.85 -1.73 15.87
C ILE A 120 -13.71 -2.70 15.51
N VAL A 121 -13.94 -4.02 15.57
CA VAL A 121 -12.96 -5.00 15.08
C VAL A 121 -12.71 -4.82 13.59
N ALA A 122 -13.76 -4.59 12.79
CA ALA A 122 -13.63 -4.30 11.36
C ALA A 122 -12.84 -3.00 11.12
N ASP A 123 -13.11 -1.95 11.89
CA ASP A 123 -12.36 -0.68 11.80
C ASP A 123 -10.87 -0.89 12.15
N ILE A 124 -10.55 -1.67 13.18
CA ILE A 124 -9.17 -2.01 13.54
C ILE A 124 -8.49 -2.80 12.43
N GLU A 125 -9.20 -3.69 11.73
CA GLU A 125 -8.68 -4.42 10.59
C GLU A 125 -8.33 -3.50 9.42
N THR A 126 -9.09 -2.42 9.20
CA THR A 126 -8.74 -1.43 8.16
C THR A 126 -7.39 -0.74 8.41
N LEU A 127 -6.97 -0.60 9.69
CA LEU A 127 -5.66 -0.03 10.03
C LEU A 127 -4.49 -0.89 9.55
N GLN A 128 -4.69 -2.18 9.33
CA GLN A 128 -3.67 -3.05 8.70
C GLN A 128 -3.30 -2.52 7.32
N HIS A 129 -4.29 -2.10 6.53
CA HIS A 129 -4.06 -1.61 5.17
C HIS A 129 -3.33 -0.28 5.14
N PHE A 130 -3.50 0.55 6.17
CA PHE A 130 -2.79 1.82 6.29
C PHE A 130 -1.26 1.62 6.28
N PHE A 131 -0.75 0.65 7.02
CA PHE A 131 0.69 0.36 7.02
C PHE A 131 1.18 -0.18 5.68
N LEU A 132 0.45 -1.18 5.16
CA LEU A 132 0.83 -1.88 3.94
C LEU A 132 0.78 -0.99 2.70
N ARG A 133 -0.09 0.03 2.68
CA ARG A 133 -0.37 0.84 1.48
C ARG A 133 0.00 2.31 1.61
N VAL A 134 0.02 2.87 2.82
CA VAL A 134 0.19 4.33 3.03
C VAL A 134 1.54 4.69 3.63
N ILE A 135 2.15 3.82 4.45
CA ILE A 135 3.45 4.11 5.08
C ILE A 135 4.60 3.58 4.25
N VAL A 136 4.65 2.27 4.01
CA VAL A 136 5.83 1.62 3.43
C VAL A 136 6.06 2.01 1.98
N PRO A 137 5.07 1.97 1.06
CA PRO A 137 5.32 2.26 -0.36
C PRO A 137 5.82 3.70 -0.62
N PRO A 138 5.24 4.76 -0.02
CA PRO A 138 5.77 6.11 -0.19
C PRO A 138 7.18 6.28 0.40
N GLY A 139 7.48 5.64 1.54
CA GLY A 139 8.82 5.67 2.12
C GLY A 139 9.88 5.06 1.19
N VAL A 140 9.58 3.89 0.60
CA VAL A 140 10.42 3.26 -0.42
C VAL A 140 10.58 4.16 -1.65
N ALA A 141 9.48 4.77 -2.12
CA ALA A 141 9.51 5.67 -3.27
C ALA A 141 10.40 6.89 -3.01
N ILE A 142 10.27 7.56 -1.87
CA ILE A 142 11.10 8.71 -1.49
C ILE A 142 12.57 8.30 -1.41
N ALA A 143 12.88 7.19 -0.76
CA ALA A 143 14.25 6.68 -0.66
C ALA A 143 14.86 6.42 -2.04
N MET A 144 14.12 5.76 -2.94
CA MET A 144 14.61 5.43 -4.27
C MET A 144 14.70 6.64 -5.21
N VAL A 145 13.72 7.53 -5.20
CA VAL A 145 13.77 8.79 -5.97
C VAL A 145 14.98 9.61 -5.52
N SER A 146 15.20 9.73 -4.21
CA SER A 146 16.37 10.44 -3.66
C SER A 146 17.67 9.78 -4.10
N ALA A 147 17.78 8.45 -3.96
CA ALA A 147 19.00 7.71 -4.31
C ALA A 147 19.34 7.82 -5.80
N VAL A 148 18.36 7.62 -6.69
CA VAL A 148 18.60 7.66 -8.15
C VAL A 148 18.88 9.08 -8.61
N THR A 149 18.13 10.08 -8.12
CA THR A 149 18.35 11.49 -8.46
C THR A 149 19.73 11.95 -7.99
N PHE A 150 20.13 11.59 -6.76
CA PHE A 150 21.46 11.86 -6.22
C PHE A 150 22.55 11.20 -7.08
N PHE A 151 22.38 9.92 -7.41
CA PHE A 151 23.34 9.21 -8.26
C PHE A 151 23.49 9.86 -9.65
N MET A 152 22.38 10.23 -10.30
CA MET A 152 22.39 10.92 -11.59
C MET A 152 23.04 12.31 -11.52
N SER A 153 22.86 13.03 -10.41
CA SER A 153 23.49 14.36 -10.23
C SER A 153 25.01 14.33 -10.24
N ARG A 154 25.63 13.16 -10.02
CA ARG A 154 27.08 12.96 -10.10
C ARG A 154 27.60 12.94 -11.54
N PHE A 155 26.73 12.68 -12.52
CA PHE A 155 27.07 12.67 -13.94
C PHE A 155 26.69 14.00 -14.60
N ASP A 156 25.42 14.41 -14.46
CA ASP A 156 24.91 15.65 -15.02
C ASP A 156 23.69 16.13 -14.22
N ILE A 157 23.71 17.40 -13.81
CA ILE A 157 22.66 17.97 -12.97
C ILE A 157 21.34 18.18 -13.72
N TRP A 158 21.39 18.50 -15.02
CA TRP A 158 20.19 18.70 -15.84
C TRP A 158 19.44 17.39 -16.06
N LEU A 159 20.17 16.29 -16.30
CA LEU A 159 19.59 14.94 -16.36
C LEU A 159 18.88 14.57 -15.07
N SER A 160 19.51 14.89 -13.92
CA SER A 160 18.93 14.64 -12.59
C SER A 160 17.64 15.44 -12.37
N VAL A 161 17.63 16.73 -12.73
CA VAL A 161 16.43 17.59 -12.62
C VAL A 161 15.29 17.10 -13.53
N GLN A 162 15.59 16.73 -14.77
CA GLN A 162 14.61 16.18 -15.70
C GLN A 162 14.01 14.87 -15.18
N LEU A 163 14.85 13.97 -14.67
CA LEU A 163 14.40 12.72 -14.07
C LEU A 163 13.47 12.98 -12.88
N LEU A 164 13.87 13.88 -11.96
CA LEU A 164 13.05 14.23 -10.80
C LEU A 164 11.70 14.82 -11.23
N PHE A 165 11.69 15.68 -12.24
CA PHE A 165 10.47 16.24 -12.82
C PHE A 165 9.53 15.13 -13.31
N PHE A 166 10.01 14.21 -14.14
CA PHE A 166 9.18 13.12 -14.65
C PHE A 166 8.70 12.17 -13.53
N LEU A 167 9.56 11.85 -12.55
CA LEU A 167 9.18 11.04 -11.40
C LEU A 167 8.11 11.72 -10.53
N PHE A 168 8.20 13.04 -10.34
CA PHE A 168 7.19 13.82 -9.63
C PHE A 168 5.85 13.80 -10.36
N PHE A 169 5.85 14.01 -11.67
CA PHE A 169 4.61 14.00 -12.46
C PHE A 169 3.97 12.61 -12.49
N ALA A 170 4.76 11.56 -12.71
CA ALA A 170 4.27 10.19 -12.72
C ALA A 170 3.78 9.73 -11.33
N GLY A 171 4.49 10.09 -10.26
CA GLY A 171 4.21 9.63 -8.91
C GLY A 171 3.13 10.42 -8.16
N LEU A 172 3.03 11.74 -8.40
CA LEU A 172 2.10 12.61 -7.68
C LEU A 172 1.08 13.26 -8.60
N ALA A 173 1.51 13.92 -9.68
CA ALA A 173 0.60 14.74 -10.48
C ALA A 173 -0.50 13.91 -11.17
N ILE A 174 -0.13 12.78 -11.78
CA ILE A 174 -1.09 11.89 -12.45
C ILE A 174 -2.06 11.28 -11.44
N PRO A 175 -1.65 10.59 -10.36
CA PRO A 175 -2.59 10.05 -9.38
C PRO A 175 -3.48 11.11 -8.74
N PHE A 176 -2.95 12.31 -8.49
CA PHE A 176 -3.73 13.42 -7.94
C PHE A 176 -4.83 13.87 -8.90
N LEU A 177 -4.51 14.06 -10.18
CA LEU A 177 -5.48 14.45 -11.20
C LEU A 177 -6.52 13.35 -11.41
N THR A 178 -6.09 12.10 -11.54
CA THR A 178 -6.99 10.94 -11.67
C THR A 178 -7.93 10.83 -10.48
N ASN A 179 -7.42 10.98 -9.25
CA ASN A 179 -8.25 10.96 -8.05
C ASN A 179 -9.26 12.12 -8.01
N ARG A 180 -8.84 13.33 -8.42
CA ARG A 180 -9.73 14.49 -8.48
C ARG A 180 -10.84 14.30 -9.51
N MET A 181 -10.53 13.70 -10.66
CA MET A 181 -11.49 13.41 -11.72
C MET A 181 -12.41 12.25 -11.36
N ALA A 182 -11.91 11.22 -10.68
CA ALA A 182 -12.66 10.03 -10.30
C ALA A 182 -13.58 10.26 -9.09
N ARG A 183 -13.24 11.19 -8.20
CA ARG A 183 -14.00 11.46 -6.96
C ARG A 183 -15.51 11.66 -7.14
N PRO A 184 -16.02 12.52 -8.04
CA PRO A 184 -17.47 12.66 -8.23
C PRO A 184 -18.14 11.37 -8.70
N PHE A 185 -17.45 10.54 -9.49
CA PHE A 185 -17.97 9.23 -9.91
C PHE A 185 -18.02 8.26 -8.74
N SER A 186 -16.99 8.23 -7.89
CA SER A 186 -16.99 7.40 -6.68
C SER A 186 -18.08 7.81 -5.68
N GLU A 187 -18.31 9.12 -5.51
CA GLU A 187 -19.40 9.62 -4.66
C GLU A 187 -20.77 9.19 -5.20
N LYS A 188 -20.97 9.28 -6.52
CA LYS A 188 -22.20 8.84 -7.18
C LYS A 188 -22.40 7.33 -7.17
N GLU A 189 -21.33 6.55 -7.26
CA GLU A 189 -21.38 5.09 -7.11
C GLU A 189 -21.87 4.68 -5.72
N VAL A 190 -21.38 5.35 -4.67
CA VAL A 190 -21.80 5.09 -3.28
C VAL A 190 -23.28 5.46 -3.08
N GLU A 191 -23.73 6.58 -3.63
CA GLU A 191 -25.14 7.01 -3.60
C GLU A 191 -26.06 5.99 -4.28
N LEU A 192 -25.78 5.65 -5.55
CA LEU A 192 -26.57 4.67 -6.32
C LEU A 192 -26.63 3.30 -5.64
N ARG A 193 -25.52 2.88 -5.02
CA ARG A 193 -25.46 1.61 -4.28
C ARG A 193 -26.27 1.65 -2.98
N SER A 194 -26.34 2.80 -2.33
CA SER A 194 -27.22 3.02 -1.17
C SER A 194 -28.68 2.94 -1.58
N ASP A 195 -29.06 3.62 -2.66
CA ASP A 195 -30.44 3.63 -3.18
C ASP A 195 -30.89 2.24 -3.62
N LEU A 196 -30.03 1.50 -4.32
CA LEU A 196 -30.31 0.11 -4.70
C LEU A 196 -30.51 -0.79 -3.48
N ASN A 197 -29.66 -0.65 -2.45
CA ASN A 197 -29.81 -1.44 -1.23
C ASN A 197 -31.11 -1.10 -0.49
N ALA A 198 -31.51 0.17 -0.45
CA ALA A 198 -32.78 0.58 0.14
C ALA A 198 -33.96 -0.04 -0.63
N ALA A 199 -33.97 0.09 -1.97
CA ALA A 199 -35.02 -0.49 -2.81
C ALA A 199 -35.12 -2.02 -2.69
N LEU A 200 -33.99 -2.73 -2.58
CA LEU A 200 -33.97 -4.17 -2.36
C LEU A 200 -34.55 -4.56 -1.00
N VAL A 201 -34.21 -3.83 0.06
CA VAL A 201 -34.76 -4.09 1.40
C VAL A 201 -36.26 -3.81 1.44
N ASP A 202 -36.68 -2.67 0.88
CA ASP A 202 -38.10 -2.30 0.80
C ASP A 202 -38.89 -3.32 -0.03
N GLY A 203 -38.34 -3.78 -1.15
CA GLY A 203 -38.96 -4.81 -1.99
C GLY A 203 -39.10 -6.16 -1.27
N VAL A 204 -38.08 -6.59 -0.53
CA VAL A 204 -38.13 -7.84 0.26
C VAL A 204 -39.13 -7.73 1.42
N GLN A 205 -39.16 -6.59 2.11
CA GLN A 205 -40.07 -6.37 3.24
C GLN A 205 -41.52 -6.18 2.78
N GLY A 206 -41.73 -5.44 1.70
CA GLY A 206 -43.03 -5.17 1.09
C GLY A 206 -43.56 -6.30 0.21
N ASN A 207 -42.82 -7.41 0.05
CA ASN A 207 -43.22 -8.52 -0.82
C ASN A 207 -44.57 -9.14 -0.41
N ALA A 208 -44.87 -9.19 0.89
CA ALA A 208 -46.15 -9.68 1.39
C ALA A 208 -47.32 -8.76 0.99
N ASP A 209 -47.11 -7.44 0.97
CA ASP A 209 -48.12 -6.47 0.54
C ASP A 209 -48.31 -6.52 -0.98
N ILE A 210 -47.22 -6.65 -1.75
CA ILE A 210 -47.29 -6.81 -3.21
C ILE A 210 -48.09 -8.05 -3.60
N LEU A 211 -47.85 -9.18 -2.94
CA LEU A 211 -48.57 -10.44 -3.18
C LEU A 211 -50.04 -10.40 -2.70
N ALA A 212 -50.41 -9.49 -1.81
CA ALA A 212 -51.77 -9.36 -1.29
C ALA A 212 -52.69 -8.52 -2.18
N PHE A 213 -52.12 -7.71 -3.08
CA PHE A 213 -52.85 -6.84 -4.00
C PHE A 213 -52.72 -7.25 -5.49
N GLU A 214 -52.06 -8.37 -5.78
CA GLU A 214 -52.25 -9.15 -7.02
C GLU A 214 -53.44 -10.11 -6.90
#